data_AF-A0A9K3KB40-F1
#
_entry.id   AF-A0A9K3KB40-F1
#
_cell.length_a   1.000
_cell.length_b   1.000
_cell.length_c   1.000
_cell.angle_alpha   90.00
_cell.angle_beta   90.00
_cell.angle_gamma   90.00
#
_symmetry.space_group_name_H-M   'P 1'
#
loop_
_entity.id
_entity.type
_entity.pdbx_description
1 polymer ?
#
loop_
_entity_poly.entity_id
_entity_poly.type
_entity_poly.pdbx_seq_one_letter_code
_entity_poly.pdbx_strand_id
1 'polypeptide(L)'
;MSSNPSSLPPSPSRRSDKKQRVDTNNVEEETKKTSNSLQRMNDKVGREQALQEQLMEHDNGRLVLHALSYLDVVTFCRKQVVSKHFKDLCTKAVAMKCGKNGPKPHTDATLRKAVKKFCSIMYNDGSNNKEAMEYIACEYGFPIDSWNVSQVTSMSYLFCE
;
A
#
# COMPACT_ATOMS: atom_id res chain seq x y z
N MET A 1 -70.49 -38.02 48.67
CA MET A 1 -69.18 -38.60 48.28
C MET A 1 -68.11 -37.54 48.53
N SER A 2 -67.11 -37.92 49.30
CA SER A 2 -65.73 -37.42 49.28
C SER A 2 -65.42 -35.95 49.59
N SER A 3 -65.13 -35.72 50.88
CA SER A 3 -63.83 -35.31 51.41
C SER A 3 -62.72 -35.00 50.38
N ASN A 4 -62.11 -33.81 50.40
CA ASN A 4 -60.90 -33.47 51.17
C ASN A 4 -60.17 -32.21 50.59
N PRO A 5 -59.34 -31.52 51.40
CA PRO A 5 -58.80 -30.18 51.15
C PRO A 5 -57.30 -30.18 50.77
N SER A 6 -56.77 -29.06 50.26
CA SER A 6 -55.33 -28.73 50.24
C SER A 6 -55.15 -27.25 49.93
N SER A 7 -54.84 -26.42 50.91
CA SER A 7 -53.50 -26.15 51.48
C SER A 7 -52.78 -25.01 50.74
N LEU A 8 -52.88 -23.83 51.34
CA LEU A 8 -52.10 -22.65 51.00
C LEU A 8 -50.62 -22.93 51.26
N PRO A 9 -49.69 -22.44 50.41
CA PRO A 9 -48.27 -22.51 50.70
C PRO A 9 -47.91 -21.60 51.88
N PRO A 10 -46.93 -21.99 52.72
CA PRO A 10 -46.51 -21.20 53.86
C PRO A 10 -45.72 -19.96 53.43
N SER A 11 -45.97 -18.87 54.14
CA SER A 11 -45.20 -17.62 54.07
C SER A 11 -43.71 -17.88 54.25
N PRO A 12 -42.83 -17.26 53.45
CA PRO A 12 -41.40 -17.45 53.58
C PRO A 12 -40.91 -16.88 54.92
N SER A 13 -40.37 -17.79 55.73
CA SER A 13 -39.72 -17.52 57.00
C SER A 13 -38.53 -16.58 56.81
N ARG A 14 -38.50 -15.52 57.63
CA ARG A 14 -37.44 -14.52 57.74
C ARG A 14 -36.11 -15.22 58.06
N ARG A 15 -35.30 -15.45 57.03
CA ARG A 15 -33.92 -15.95 57.18
C ARG A 15 -33.03 -14.75 57.44
N SER A 16 -32.37 -14.75 58.57
CA SER A 16 -31.39 -13.73 58.98
C SER A 16 -30.20 -13.75 58.02
N ASP A 17 -30.12 -12.76 57.14
CA ASP A 17 -28.96 -12.51 56.29
C ASP A 17 -27.76 -12.09 57.16
N LYS A 18 -26.89 -13.06 57.46
CA LYS A 18 -25.50 -12.78 57.86
C LYS A 18 -24.78 -12.27 56.62
N LYS A 19 -24.74 -10.94 56.48
CA LYS A 19 -24.00 -10.18 55.48
C LYS A 19 -22.50 -10.52 55.60
N GLN A 20 -22.05 -11.50 54.83
CA GLN A 20 -20.64 -11.79 54.63
C GLN A 20 -20.10 -10.66 53.73
N ARG A 21 -19.49 -9.66 54.38
CA ARG A 21 -18.86 -8.52 53.72
C ARG A 21 -17.58 -9.04 53.06
N VAL A 22 -17.73 -9.61 51.87
CA VAL A 22 -16.59 -9.89 50.98
C VAL A 22 -16.06 -8.54 50.52
N ASP A 23 -14.77 -8.32 50.72
CA ASP A 23 -14.07 -7.08 50.38
C ASP A 23 -14.13 -6.81 48.87
N THR A 24 -15.19 -6.12 48.45
CA THR A 24 -15.48 -5.73 47.06
C THR A 24 -14.37 -4.91 46.42
N ASN A 25 -13.52 -4.28 47.24
CA ASN A 25 -12.42 -3.43 46.77
C ASN A 25 -11.29 -4.24 46.11
N ASN A 26 -11.05 -5.49 46.52
CA ASN A 26 -9.95 -6.29 45.98
C ASN A 26 -10.31 -6.92 44.61
N VAL A 27 -11.59 -7.27 44.42
CA VAL A 27 -12.10 -7.85 43.16
C VAL A 27 -12.18 -6.79 42.05
N GLU A 28 -12.50 -5.53 42.38
CA GLU A 28 -12.49 -4.43 41.41
C GLU A 28 -11.08 -4.03 40.94
N GLU A 29 -10.07 -4.13 41.81
CA GLU A 29 -8.67 -3.87 41.41
C GLU A 29 -8.12 -4.98 40.51
N GLU A 30 -8.39 -6.25 40.82
CA GLU A 30 -7.94 -7.37 39.98
C GLU A 30 -8.60 -7.37 38.60
N THR A 31 -9.89 -7.04 38.51
CA THR A 31 -10.63 -6.93 37.24
C THR A 31 -10.15 -5.75 36.38
N LYS A 32 -9.82 -4.60 37.00
CA LYS A 32 -9.19 -3.47 36.30
C LYS A 32 -7.78 -3.80 35.81
N LYS A 33 -7.00 -4.54 36.60
CA LYS A 33 -5.63 -4.94 36.25
C LYS A 33 -5.61 -5.96 35.10
N THR A 34 -6.53 -6.92 35.10
CA THR A 34 -6.70 -7.89 33.99
C THR A 34 -7.24 -7.22 32.73
N SER A 35 -8.19 -6.30 32.84
CA SER A 35 -8.71 -5.53 31.70
C SER A 35 -7.61 -4.68 31.03
N ASN A 36 -6.78 -3.99 31.82
CA ASN A 36 -5.64 -3.24 31.30
C ASN A 36 -4.56 -4.14 30.65
N SER A 37 -4.37 -5.35 31.17
CA SER A 37 -3.43 -6.31 30.60
C SER A 37 -3.93 -6.85 29.24
N LEU A 38 -5.22 -7.18 29.14
CA LEU A 38 -5.85 -7.61 27.89
C LEU A 38 -5.84 -6.51 26.83
N GLN A 39 -6.10 -5.26 27.21
CA GLN A 39 -6.01 -4.11 26.31
C GLN A 39 -4.59 -3.97 25.74
N ARG A 40 -3.56 -4.06 26.60
CA ARG A 40 -2.15 -4.00 26.19
C ARG A 40 -1.72 -5.16 25.29
N MET A 41 -2.29 -6.35 25.49
CA MET A 41 -2.03 -7.51 24.62
C MET A 41 -2.70 -7.33 23.26
N ASN A 42 -3.95 -6.87 23.20
CA ASN A 42 -4.62 -6.58 21.92
C ASN A 42 -3.90 -5.46 21.14
N ASP A 43 -3.45 -4.41 21.82
CA ASP A 43 -2.68 -3.34 21.19
C ASP A 43 -1.30 -3.81 20.68
N LYS A 44 -0.71 -4.83 21.32
CA LYS A 44 0.53 -5.48 20.85
C LYS A 44 0.28 -6.38 19.66
N VAL A 45 -0.77 -7.20 19.70
CA VAL A 45 -1.16 -8.10 18.61
C VAL A 45 -1.50 -7.30 17.36
N GLY A 46 -2.25 -6.20 17.48
CA GLY A 46 -2.55 -5.32 16.34
C GLY A 46 -1.30 -4.67 15.74
N ARG A 47 -0.31 -4.31 16.58
CA ARG A 47 0.99 -3.78 16.10
C ARG A 47 1.86 -4.84 15.43
N GLU A 48 1.89 -6.05 15.95
CA GLU A 48 2.62 -7.17 15.33
C GLU A 48 1.97 -7.60 14.01
N GLN A 49 0.64 -7.62 13.93
CA GLN A 49 -0.08 -7.88 12.69
C GLN A 49 0.19 -6.81 11.63
N ALA A 50 0.16 -5.52 12.01
CA ALA A 50 0.51 -4.42 11.09
C ALA A 50 1.98 -4.50 10.62
N LEU A 51 2.91 -4.89 11.51
CA LEU A 51 4.31 -5.10 11.14
C LEU A 51 4.48 -6.29 10.20
N GLN A 52 3.81 -7.41 10.44
CA GLN A 52 3.84 -8.57 9.56
C GLN A 52 3.22 -8.26 8.19
N GLU A 53 2.14 -7.49 8.15
CA GLU A 53 1.51 -7.04 6.90
C GLU A 53 2.44 -6.10 6.12
N GLN A 54 3.08 -5.13 6.80
CA GLN A 54 4.08 -4.25 6.20
C GLN A 54 5.33 -5.01 5.70
N LEU A 55 5.79 -6.03 6.44
CA LEU A 55 6.91 -6.89 6.04
C LEU A 55 6.55 -7.76 4.84
N MET A 56 5.35 -8.33 4.82
CA MET A 56 4.84 -9.14 3.70
C MET A 56 4.62 -8.28 2.45
N GLU A 57 4.14 -7.04 2.59
CA GLU A 57 4.07 -6.06 1.50
C GLU A 57 5.47 -5.69 0.99
N HIS A 58 6.47 -5.59 1.87
CA HIS A 58 7.84 -5.26 1.50
C HIS A 58 8.52 -6.38 0.69
N ASP A 59 8.36 -7.64 1.11
CA ASP A 59 8.94 -8.78 0.39
C ASP A 59 8.23 -9.07 -0.93
N ASN A 60 6.90 -8.94 -0.97
CA ASN A 60 6.14 -9.02 -2.22
C ASN A 60 6.50 -7.85 -3.15
N GLY A 61 6.68 -6.64 -2.62
CA GLY A 61 7.12 -5.49 -3.39
C GLY A 61 8.49 -5.73 -4.04
N ARG A 62 9.43 -6.37 -3.33
CA ARG A 62 10.75 -6.70 -3.86
C ARG A 62 10.69 -7.76 -4.95
N LEU A 63 9.87 -8.81 -4.78
CA LEU A 63 9.64 -9.83 -5.80
C LEU A 63 9.00 -9.24 -7.06
N VAL A 64 8.00 -8.37 -6.90
CA VAL A 64 7.35 -7.68 -8.02
C VAL A 64 8.35 -6.78 -8.74
N LEU A 65 9.15 -5.99 -8.02
CA LEU A 65 10.20 -5.17 -8.63
C LEU A 65 11.25 -6.01 -9.36
N HIS A 66 11.62 -7.18 -8.82
CA HIS A 66 12.52 -8.12 -9.48
C HIS A 66 11.90 -8.70 -10.76
N ALA A 67 10.63 -9.11 -10.72
CA ALA A 67 9.92 -9.59 -11.92
C ALA A 67 9.79 -8.49 -12.99
N LEU A 68 9.45 -7.27 -12.58
CA LEU A 68 9.36 -6.10 -13.45
C LEU A 68 10.73 -5.71 -14.05
N SER A 69 11.84 -6.03 -13.37
CA SER A 69 13.18 -5.76 -13.91
C SER A 69 13.48 -6.51 -15.22
N TYR A 70 12.80 -7.63 -15.48
CA TYR A 70 12.95 -8.37 -16.74
C TYR A 70 12.15 -7.78 -17.91
N LEU A 71 11.21 -6.87 -17.63
CA LEU A 71 10.41 -6.22 -18.68
C LEU A 71 11.15 -5.00 -19.23
N ASP A 72 11.08 -4.82 -20.55
CA ASP A 72 11.61 -3.63 -21.23
C ASP A 72 10.67 -2.43 -21.10
N VAL A 73 11.24 -1.23 -21.20
CA VAL A 73 10.47 0.02 -21.06
C VAL A 73 9.43 0.18 -22.18
N VAL A 74 9.70 -0.35 -23.38
CA VAL A 74 8.72 -0.35 -24.48
C VAL A 74 7.45 -1.10 -24.06
N THR A 75 7.61 -2.25 -23.39
CA THR A 75 6.52 -3.03 -22.85
C THR A 75 5.74 -2.25 -21.79
N PHE A 76 6.42 -1.52 -20.90
CA PHE A 76 5.75 -0.63 -19.94
C PHE A 76 4.96 0.50 -20.60
N CYS A 77 5.49 1.12 -21.66
CA CYS A 77 4.79 2.18 -22.38
C CYS A 77 3.59 1.68 -23.18
N ARG A 78 3.64 0.44 -23.70
CA ARG A 78 2.55 -0.15 -24.50
C ARG A 78 1.42 -0.71 -23.65
N LYS A 79 1.73 -1.21 -22.46
CA LYS A 79 0.71 -1.73 -21.54
C LYS A 79 0.02 -0.56 -20.86
N GLN A 80 -1.29 -0.44 -21.07
CA GLN A 80 -2.09 0.51 -20.30
C GLN A 80 -1.96 0.16 -18.82
N VAL A 81 -1.36 1.06 -18.06
CA VAL A 81 -1.18 0.88 -16.63
C VAL A 81 -2.55 0.98 -15.97
N VAL A 82 -3.03 -0.17 -15.46
CA VAL A 82 -4.39 -0.32 -14.93
C VAL A 82 -4.61 0.34 -13.57
N SER A 83 -3.54 0.67 -12.84
CA SER A 83 -3.62 1.29 -11.51
C SER A 83 -2.44 2.21 -11.21
N LYS A 84 -2.68 3.22 -10.35
CA LYS A 84 -1.62 4.10 -9.84
C LYS A 84 -0.49 3.30 -9.17
N HIS A 85 -0.83 2.29 -8.39
CA HIS A 85 0.17 1.43 -7.73
C HIS A 85 1.07 0.71 -8.73
N PHE A 86 0.49 0.17 -9.82
CA PHE A 86 1.28 -0.46 -10.87
C PHE A 86 2.18 0.55 -11.59
N LYS A 87 1.71 1.79 -11.80
CA LYS A 87 2.52 2.89 -12.37
C LYS A 87 3.73 3.18 -11.49
N ASP A 88 3.53 3.25 -10.18
CA ASP A 88 4.60 3.50 -9.21
C ASP A 88 5.62 2.36 -9.19
N LEU A 89 5.16 1.10 -9.28
CA LEU A 89 6.03 -0.06 -9.36
C LEU A 89 6.86 -0.08 -10.65
N CYS A 90 6.25 0.19 -11.81
CA CYS A 90 6.98 0.33 -13.08
C CYS A 90 8.01 1.46 -13.00
N THR A 91 7.61 2.60 -12.43
CA THR A 91 8.50 3.76 -12.26
C THR A 91 9.70 3.42 -11.39
N LYS A 92 9.48 2.74 -10.26
CA LYS A 92 10.56 2.25 -9.38
C LYS A 92 11.45 1.23 -10.10
N ALA A 93 10.87 0.29 -10.84
CA ALA A 93 11.62 -0.71 -11.58
C ALA A 93 12.55 -0.07 -12.62
N VAL A 94 12.06 0.92 -13.38
CA VAL A 94 12.87 1.67 -14.35
C VAL A 94 13.92 2.52 -13.65
N ALA A 95 13.57 3.22 -12.57
CA ALA A 95 14.53 4.02 -11.80
C ALA A 95 15.69 3.17 -11.24
N MET A 96 15.40 1.94 -10.78
CA MET A 96 16.45 1.01 -10.35
C MET A 96 17.39 0.62 -11.49
N LYS A 97 16.90 0.47 -12.72
CA LYS A 97 17.73 0.19 -13.91
C LYS A 97 18.60 1.38 -14.30
N CYS A 98 18.05 2.59 -14.22
CA CYS A 98 18.68 3.82 -14.71
C CYS A 98 19.73 4.41 -13.76
N GLY A 99 19.81 3.93 -12.51
CA GLY A 99 20.71 4.46 -11.50
C GLY A 99 20.23 5.80 -10.91
N LYS A 100 20.98 6.35 -9.95
CA LYS A 100 20.60 7.52 -9.13
C LYS A 100 20.58 8.87 -9.87
N ASN A 101 20.60 8.87 -11.20
CA ASN A 101 20.56 10.11 -11.96
C ASN A 101 19.10 10.53 -12.10
N GLY A 102 18.69 11.52 -11.30
CA GLY A 102 17.37 12.15 -11.48
C GLY A 102 17.26 12.82 -12.86
N PRO A 103 16.03 13.06 -13.35
CA PRO A 103 15.80 13.64 -14.67
C PRO A 103 16.45 15.03 -14.75
N LYS A 104 17.47 15.14 -15.60
CA LYS A 104 18.18 16.38 -15.85
C LYS A 104 17.24 17.39 -16.52
N PRO A 105 17.38 18.70 -16.27
CA PRO A 105 16.60 19.70 -16.98
C PRO A 105 16.95 19.71 -18.47
N HIS A 106 15.91 19.72 -19.32
CA HIS A 106 16.03 19.62 -20.77
C HIS A 106 15.61 20.91 -21.47
N THR A 107 16.26 21.21 -22.60
CA THR A 107 15.93 22.36 -23.47
C THR A 107 14.95 21.94 -24.57
N ASP A 108 14.40 22.90 -25.30
CA ASP A 108 13.45 22.62 -26.40
C ASP A 108 14.04 21.68 -27.46
N ALA A 109 15.32 21.85 -27.79
CA ALA A 109 16.02 21.08 -28.80
C ALA A 109 16.24 19.62 -28.35
N THR A 110 16.65 19.42 -27.10
CA THR A 110 16.86 18.06 -26.56
C THR A 110 15.53 17.34 -26.39
N LEU A 111 14.50 18.05 -25.93
CA LEU A 111 13.15 17.53 -25.80
C LEU A 111 12.57 17.10 -27.16
N ARG A 112 12.67 17.93 -28.20
CA ARG A 112 12.19 17.57 -29.56
C ARG A 112 12.87 16.31 -30.08
N LYS A 113 14.19 16.20 -29.89
CA LYS A 113 14.94 15.01 -30.29
C LYS A 113 14.47 13.76 -29.53
N ALA A 114 14.20 13.90 -28.23
CA ALA A 114 13.69 12.82 -27.40
C ALA A 114 12.31 12.35 -27.84
N VAL A 115 11.36 13.27 -28.04
CA VAL A 115 10.00 12.97 -28.50
C VAL A 115 10.02 12.31 -29.87
N LYS A 116 10.77 12.85 -30.83
CA LYS A 116 10.88 12.25 -32.17
C LYS A 116 11.42 10.81 -32.10
N LYS A 117 12.44 10.57 -31.27
CA LYS A 117 13.00 9.24 -31.06
C LYS A 117 12.00 8.30 -30.38
N PHE A 118 11.30 8.78 -29.36
CA PHE A 118 10.24 8.05 -28.67
C PHE A 118 9.13 7.62 -29.63
N CYS A 119 8.58 8.56 -30.41
CA CYS A 119 7.55 8.28 -31.41
C CYS A 119 8.05 7.28 -32.45
N SER A 120 9.25 7.49 -33.01
CA SER A 120 9.84 6.57 -33.98
C SER A 120 9.95 5.14 -33.44
N ILE A 121 10.34 4.95 -32.18
CA ILE A 121 10.45 3.62 -31.56
C ILE A 121 9.05 3.01 -31.35
N MET A 122 8.08 3.80 -30.88
CA MET A 122 6.75 3.29 -30.57
C MET A 122 5.99 2.84 -31.83
N TYR A 123 6.12 3.56 -32.96
CA TYR A 123 5.36 3.34 -34.18
C TYR A 123 6.03 2.41 -35.22
N ASN A 124 7.37 2.34 -35.31
CA ASN A 124 8.08 1.56 -36.36
C ASN A 124 8.53 0.16 -35.88
N ASP A 125 7.69 -0.54 -35.11
CA ASP A 125 8.00 -1.81 -34.43
C ASP A 125 9.17 -1.74 -33.42
N GLY A 126 8.89 -1.12 -32.27
CA GLY A 126 9.82 -0.93 -31.16
C GLY A 126 10.42 -2.17 -30.51
N SER A 127 10.19 -3.40 -31.02
CA SER A 127 10.85 -4.61 -30.52
C SER A 127 12.37 -4.58 -30.70
N ASN A 128 12.85 -3.88 -31.74
CA ASN A 128 14.26 -3.90 -32.13
C ASN A 128 15.08 -2.80 -31.46
N ASN A 129 14.44 -1.87 -30.72
CA ASN A 129 15.09 -0.69 -30.14
C ASN A 129 14.81 -0.54 -28.63
N LYS A 130 14.80 -1.66 -27.90
CA LYS A 130 14.57 -1.69 -26.43
C LYS A 130 15.61 -0.85 -25.69
N GLU A 131 16.89 -1.00 -26.04
CA GLU A 131 18.00 -0.23 -25.45
C GLU A 131 17.83 1.27 -25.66
N ALA A 132 17.40 1.66 -26.86
CA ALA A 132 17.18 3.06 -27.19
C ALA A 132 16.04 3.67 -26.35
N MET A 133 15.01 2.87 -26.04
CA MET A 133 13.91 3.27 -25.17
C MET A 133 14.32 3.33 -23.70
N GLU A 134 15.09 2.34 -23.23
CA GLU A 134 15.67 2.36 -21.88
C GLU A 134 16.56 3.58 -21.69
N TYR A 135 17.40 3.92 -22.67
CA TYR A 135 18.20 5.14 -22.66
C TYR A 135 17.34 6.41 -22.54
N ILE A 136 16.25 6.54 -23.31
CA ILE A 136 15.35 7.69 -23.21
C ILE A 136 14.74 7.76 -21.80
N ALA A 137 14.27 6.63 -21.28
CA ALA A 137 13.68 6.56 -19.95
C ALA A 137 14.66 6.93 -18.83
N CYS A 138 15.93 6.56 -18.98
CA CYS A 138 16.97 6.90 -18.02
C CYS A 138 17.43 8.35 -18.10
N GLU A 139 17.54 8.92 -19.30
CA GLU A 139 18.05 10.28 -19.48
C GLU A 139 16.96 11.35 -19.26
N TYR A 140 15.74 11.09 -19.71
CA TYR A 140 14.63 12.05 -19.66
C TYR A 140 13.66 11.76 -18.51
N GLY A 141 13.54 10.50 -18.10
CA GLY A 141 12.64 10.05 -17.05
C GLY A 141 11.58 9.07 -17.57
N PHE A 142 11.06 8.25 -16.66
CA PHE A 142 9.88 7.43 -16.87
C PHE A 142 8.92 7.62 -15.68
N PRO A 143 7.61 7.83 -15.91
CA PRO A 143 6.94 7.91 -17.22
C PRO A 143 7.22 9.26 -17.93
N ILE A 144 6.67 9.47 -19.13
CA ILE A 144 6.91 10.71 -19.91
C ILE A 144 6.53 12.00 -19.15
N ASP A 145 5.61 11.90 -18.19
CA ASP A 145 5.19 12.98 -17.30
C ASP A 145 6.24 13.34 -16.23
N SER A 146 7.27 12.51 -16.04
CA SER A 146 8.40 12.77 -15.15
C SER A 146 9.52 13.60 -15.80
N TRP A 147 9.36 13.98 -17.06
CA TRP A 147 10.39 14.71 -17.80
C TRP A 147 10.57 16.12 -17.24
N ASN A 148 11.81 16.46 -16.90
CA ASN A 148 12.14 17.77 -16.34
C ASN A 148 12.20 18.83 -17.46
N VAL A 149 11.06 19.47 -17.70
CA VAL A 149 10.85 20.49 -18.74
C VAL A 149 11.06 21.92 -18.24
N SER A 150 11.73 22.12 -17.11
CA SER A 150 11.91 23.44 -16.49
C SER A 150 12.72 24.44 -17.32
N GLN A 151 13.48 23.97 -18.31
CA GLN A 151 14.30 24.79 -19.22
C GLN A 151 13.73 24.84 -20.66
N VAL A 152 12.50 24.37 -20.84
CA VAL A 152 11.80 24.41 -22.13
C VAL A 152 11.14 25.78 -22.25
N THR A 153 11.48 26.52 -23.31
CA THR A 153 10.90 27.82 -23.63
C THR A 153 9.73 27.72 -24.61
N SER A 154 9.71 26.67 -25.44
CA SER A 154 8.68 26.48 -26.47
C SER A 154 8.44 25.01 -26.82
N MET A 155 7.22 24.57 -26.53
CA MET A 155 6.66 23.26 -26.91
C MET A 155 6.05 23.26 -28.34
N SER A 156 6.19 24.36 -29.08
CA SER A 156 5.63 24.45 -30.44
C SER A 156 6.23 23.36 -31.35
N TYR A 157 5.39 22.76 -32.18
CA TYR A 157 5.75 21.70 -33.13
C TYR A 157 6.42 20.46 -32.50
N LEU A 158 6.20 20.19 -31.21
CA LEU A 158 6.74 18.99 -30.57
C LEU A 158 6.09 17.70 -31.10
N PHE A 159 4.82 17.79 -31.51
CA PHE A 159 4.01 16.69 -32.03
C PHE A 159 3.43 16.95 -33.44
N CYS A 160 3.77 18.09 -34.06
CA CYS A 160 3.41 18.36 -35.45
C CYS A 160 4.56 17.92 -36.34
N GLU A 161 4.49 16.67 -36.80
CA GLU A 161 5.04 16.24 -38.09
C GLU A 161 3.89 15.77 -38.98
#